data_AF-U5Q7B8-F1
#
_entry.id   AF-U5Q7B8-F1
#
_cell.length_a   1.000
_cell.length_b   1.000
_cell.length_c   1.000
_cell.angle_alpha   90.00
_cell.angle_beta   90.00
_cell.angle_gamma   90.00
#
_symmetry.space_group_name_H-M   'P 1'
#
loop_
_entity.id
_entity.type
_entity.pdbx_description
1 polymer ?
#
loop_
_entity_poly.entity_id
_entity_poly.type
_entity_poly.pdbx_seq_one_letter_code
_entity_poly.pdbx_strand_id
1 'polypeptide(L)'
;MLIESMQFSGLLIGICTFLIIGVFHPIVIKTEYYFGTKCWWVFLVAGLCGVVATLFIDNTFFSAVTGVFSFSSLWSIKEVFEQEQRVFKGWFPMNPKRADYYETKRNAISSK
;
A
#
# COMPACT_ATOMS: atom_id res chain seq x y z
N MET A 1 -2.32 -37.39 15.01
CA MET A 1 -3.48 -37.62 14.12
C MET A 1 -4.69 -36.72 14.37
N LEU A 2 -4.87 -36.08 15.55
CA LEU A 2 -5.98 -35.12 15.80
C LEU A 2 -5.60 -33.63 15.67
N ILE A 3 -4.31 -33.30 15.49
CA ILE A 3 -3.82 -31.91 15.34
C ILE A 3 -3.64 -31.53 13.85
N GLU A 4 -3.60 -32.51 12.93
CA GLU A 4 -3.51 -32.24 11.49
C GLU A 4 -4.82 -31.73 10.88
N SER A 5 -5.94 -31.76 11.61
CA SER A 5 -7.29 -31.44 11.09
C SER A 5 -7.77 -30.02 11.37
N MET A 6 -6.99 -29.17 12.03
CA MET A 6 -7.31 -27.75 12.15
C MET A 6 -6.47 -26.96 11.13
N GLN A 7 -7.13 -26.36 10.14
CA GLN A 7 -6.49 -25.51 9.13
C GLN A 7 -6.04 -24.15 9.71
N PHE A 8 -5.22 -24.18 10.77
CA PHE A 8 -4.64 -22.97 11.39
C PHE A 8 -3.87 -22.12 10.40
N SER A 9 -3.32 -22.73 9.34
CA SER A 9 -2.67 -22.01 8.25
C SER A 9 -3.59 -20.98 7.59
N GLY A 10 -4.88 -21.29 7.39
CA GLY A 10 -5.84 -20.35 6.82
C GLY A 10 -6.10 -19.17 7.76
N LEU A 11 -6.29 -19.45 9.05
CA LEU A 11 -6.47 -18.41 10.08
C LEU A 11 -5.23 -17.51 10.18
N LEU A 12 -4.03 -18.10 10.20
CA LEU A 12 -2.78 -17.37 10.30
C LEU A 12 -2.52 -16.52 9.05
N ILE A 13 -2.81 -17.03 7.85
CA ILE A 13 -2.77 -16.25 6.60
C ILE A 13 -3.73 -15.07 6.70
N GLY A 14 -4.95 -15.27 7.21
CA GLY A 14 -5.93 -14.20 7.42
C GLY A 14 -5.42 -13.11 8.36
N ILE A 15 -4.84 -13.48 9.50
CA ILE A 15 -4.24 -12.54 10.46
C ILE A 15 -3.07 -11.79 9.81
N CYS A 16 -2.13 -12.49 9.18
CA CYS A 16 -1.01 -11.86 8.47
C CYS A 16 -1.50 -10.91 7.38
N THR A 17 -2.54 -11.29 6.63
CA THR A 17 -3.14 -10.47 5.58
C THR A 17 -3.70 -9.18 6.15
N PHE A 18 -4.51 -9.26 7.21
CA PHE A 18 -5.07 -8.09 7.85
C PHE A 18 -3.99 -7.15 8.39
N LEU A 19 -2.94 -7.70 9.00
CA LEU A 19 -1.81 -6.91 9.50
C LEU A 19 -1.03 -6.23 8.36
N ILE A 20 -0.76 -6.95 7.26
CA ILE A 20 -0.10 -6.38 6.08
C ILE A 20 -0.92 -5.20 5.56
N ILE A 21 -2.19 -5.41 5.26
CA ILE A 21 -3.08 -4.35 4.75
C ILE A 21 -3.13 -3.17 5.74
N GLY A 22 -3.28 -3.47 7.04
CA GLY A 22 -3.32 -2.48 8.11
C GLY A 22 -2.04 -1.64 8.20
N VAL A 23 -0.87 -2.23 7.95
CA VAL A 23 0.42 -1.54 7.93
C VAL A 23 0.63 -0.73 6.63
N PHE A 24 0.11 -1.19 5.50
CA PHE A 24 0.22 -0.44 4.24
C PHE A 24 -0.57 0.88 4.25
N HIS A 25 -1.68 0.97 4.98
CA HIS A 25 -2.43 2.23 5.13
C HIS A 25 -1.58 3.40 5.68
N PRO A 26 -0.96 3.31 6.86
CA PRO A 26 -0.09 4.38 7.36
C PRO A 26 1.17 4.56 6.51
N ILE A 27 1.68 3.51 5.84
CA ILE A 27 2.79 3.64 4.89
C ILE A 27 2.40 4.55 3.73
N VAL A 28 1.23 4.35 3.12
CA VAL A 28 0.75 5.19 2.02
C VAL A 28 0.54 6.63 2.47
N ILE A 29 -0.12 6.84 3.62
CA ILE A 29 -0.34 8.18 4.19
C ILE A 29 1.00 8.89 4.40
N LYS A 30 1.99 8.22 5.01
CA LYS A 30 3.31 8.82 5.23
C LYS A 30 4.07 9.03 3.93
N THR A 31 3.95 8.12 2.96
CA THR A 31 4.63 8.27 1.66
C THR A 31 4.12 9.50 0.94
N GLU A 32 2.80 9.68 0.88
CA GLU A 32 2.18 10.87 0.32
C GLU A 32 2.58 12.12 1.11
N TYR A 33 2.52 12.08 2.45
CA TYR A 33 2.82 13.22 3.30
C TYR A 33 4.25 13.75 3.08
N TYR A 34 5.25 12.88 3.01
CA TYR A 34 6.67 13.29 2.88
C TYR A 34 7.15 13.43 1.44
N PHE A 35 6.76 12.49 0.56
CA PHE A 35 7.31 12.39 -0.79
C PHE A 35 6.28 12.71 -1.89
N GLY A 36 5.01 12.84 -1.53
CA GLY A 36 3.92 12.94 -2.47
C GLY A 36 3.78 11.69 -3.33
N THR A 37 3.35 11.90 -4.57
CA THR A 37 3.13 10.83 -5.54
C THR A 37 4.40 10.37 -6.25
N LYS A 38 5.57 10.97 -5.97
CA LYS A 38 6.83 10.71 -6.68
C LYS A 38 7.42 9.32 -6.40
N CYS A 39 7.18 8.76 -5.22
CA CYS A 39 7.76 7.48 -4.78
C CYS A 39 6.92 6.25 -5.18
N TRP A 40 5.98 6.38 -6.10
CA TRP A 40 5.12 5.28 -6.55
C TRP A 40 5.90 4.07 -7.09
N TRP A 41 7.04 4.31 -7.74
CA TRP A 41 7.85 3.25 -8.36
C TRP A 41 8.47 2.28 -7.33
N VAL A 42 8.68 2.72 -6.09
CA VAL A 42 9.19 1.84 -5.02
C VAL A 42 8.19 0.72 -4.74
N PHE A 43 6.90 1.05 -4.69
CA PHE A 43 5.82 0.08 -4.55
C PHE A 43 5.70 -0.85 -5.75
N LEU A 44 5.96 -0.34 -6.96
CA LEU A 44 6.00 -1.18 -8.17
C LEU A 44 7.12 -2.21 -8.08
N VAL A 45 8.35 -1.77 -7.79
CA VAL A 45 9.50 -2.68 -7.67
C VAL A 45 9.28 -3.71 -6.56
N ALA A 46 8.85 -3.27 -5.37
CA ALA A 46 8.55 -4.18 -4.26
C ALA A 46 7.47 -5.21 -4.63
N GLY A 47 6.41 -4.76 -5.31
CA GLY A 47 5.33 -5.62 -5.78
C GLY A 47 5.78 -6.64 -6.81
N LEU A 48 6.52 -6.22 -7.84
CA LEU A 48 7.01 -7.13 -8.88
C LEU A 48 8.03 -8.14 -8.35
N CYS A 49 9.00 -7.68 -7.54
CA CYS A 49 9.95 -8.57 -6.89
C CYS A 49 9.25 -9.60 -6.01
N GLY A 50 8.24 -9.17 -5.25
CA GLY A 50 7.44 -10.06 -4.42
C GLY A 50 6.64 -11.08 -5.24
N VAL A 51 5.96 -10.65 -6.32
CA VAL A 51 5.24 -11.57 -7.22
C VAL A 51 6.19 -12.63 -7.78
N VAL A 52 7.35 -12.23 -8.26
CA VAL A 52 8.36 -13.18 -8.77
C VAL A 52 8.81 -14.13 -7.65
N ALA A 53 9.05 -13.61 -6.44
CA ALA A 53 9.44 -14.43 -5.30
C ALA A 53 8.41 -15.50 -4.94
N THR A 54 7.09 -15.23 -5.09
CA THR A 54 6.05 -16.22 -4.79
C THR A 54 6.18 -17.52 -5.59
N LEU A 55 6.73 -17.45 -6.81
CA LEU A 55 6.92 -18.60 -7.70
C LEU A 55 8.03 -19.54 -7.24
N PHE A 56 8.90 -19.10 -6.35
CA PHE A 56 10.05 -19.85 -5.84
C PHE A 56 9.90 -20.26 -4.36
N ILE A 57 8.72 -20.06 -3.77
CA ILE A 57 8.43 -20.44 -2.38
C ILE A 57 7.59 -21.72 -2.36
N ASP A 58 8.20 -22.83 -1.96
CA ASP A 58 7.54 -24.16 -1.91
C ASP A 58 6.45 -24.23 -0.81
N ASN A 59 6.58 -23.43 0.25
CA ASN A 59 5.64 -23.44 1.35
C ASN A 59 4.44 -22.53 1.06
N THR A 60 3.24 -23.12 0.93
CA THR A 60 1.99 -22.41 0.64
C THR A 60 1.69 -21.25 1.58
N PHE A 61 2.00 -21.39 2.88
CA PHE A 61 1.78 -20.31 3.85
C PHE A 61 2.65 -19.09 3.53
N PHE A 62 3.96 -19.29 3.36
CA PHE A 62 4.88 -18.19 3.05
C PHE A 62 4.66 -17.63 1.65
N SER A 63 4.30 -18.47 0.68
CA SER A 63 3.95 -18.04 -0.68
C SER A 63 2.71 -17.14 -0.66
N ALA A 64 1.66 -17.52 0.08
CA ALA A 64 0.45 -16.72 0.25
C ALA A 64 0.71 -15.37 0.94
N VAL A 65 1.44 -15.36 2.05
CA VAL A 65 1.79 -14.12 2.77
C VAL A 65 2.62 -13.18 1.89
N THR A 66 3.57 -13.73 1.13
CA THR A 66 4.39 -12.96 0.18
C THR A 66 3.53 -12.41 -0.96
N GLY A 67 2.58 -13.19 -1.48
CA GLY A 67 1.61 -12.73 -2.48
C GLY A 67 0.78 -11.56 -1.98
N VAL A 68 0.25 -11.65 -0.76
CA VAL A 68 -0.53 -10.56 -0.14
C VAL A 68 0.31 -9.29 0.04
N PHE A 69 1.56 -9.41 0.51
CA PHE A 69 2.49 -8.28 0.59
C PHE A 69 2.74 -7.65 -0.79
N SER A 70 2.93 -8.48 -1.81
CA SER A 70 3.21 -8.05 -3.18
C SER A 70 2.04 -7.26 -3.77
N PHE A 71 0.82 -7.80 -3.68
CA PHE A 71 -0.37 -7.11 -4.17
C PHE A 71 -0.75 -5.89 -3.32
N SER A 72 -0.48 -5.91 -2.02
CA SER A 72 -0.64 -4.72 -1.16
C SER A 72 0.32 -3.60 -1.58
N SER A 73 1.55 -3.94 -1.96
CA SER A 73 2.51 -2.99 -2.54
C SER A 73 1.98 -2.43 -3.87
N LEU A 74 1.56 -3.29 -4.81
CA LEU A 74 1.01 -2.82 -6.09
C LEU A 74 -0.24 -1.95 -5.92
N TRP A 75 -1.16 -2.32 -5.01
CA TRP A 75 -2.34 -1.52 -4.70
C TRP A 75 -1.98 -0.13 -4.14
N SER A 76 -0.93 -0.07 -3.32
CA SER A 76 -0.45 1.16 -2.70
C SER A 76 -0.05 2.24 -3.72
N ILE A 77 0.29 1.85 -4.96
CA ILE A 77 0.50 2.80 -6.06
C ILE A 77 -0.75 3.66 -6.25
N LYS A 78 -1.91 3.02 -6.50
CA LYS A 78 -3.20 3.71 -6.68
C LYS A 78 -3.57 4.48 -5.41
N GLU A 79 -3.36 3.87 -4.25
CA GLU A 79 -3.70 4.44 -2.96
C GLU A 79 -2.94 5.76 -2.69
N VAL A 80 -1.66 5.87 -3.08
CA VAL A 80 -0.88 7.12 -2.92
C VAL A 80 -1.48 8.26 -3.75
N PHE A 81 -1.92 7.99 -4.98
CA PHE A 81 -2.58 9.01 -5.79
C PHE A 81 -3.96 9.38 -5.23
N GLU A 82 -4.73 8.42 -4.73
CA GLU A 82 -5.99 8.71 -4.05
C GLU A 82 -5.77 9.51 -2.76
N GLN A 83 -4.72 9.20 -2.00
CA GLN A 83 -4.36 9.91 -0.79
C GLN A 83 -4.03 11.38 -1.06
N GLU A 84 -3.35 11.69 -2.17
CA GLU A 84 -3.13 13.07 -2.60
C GLU A 84 -4.45 13.82 -2.84
N GLN A 85 -5.45 13.14 -3.42
CA GLN A 85 -6.78 13.73 -3.61
C GLN A 85 -7.51 13.93 -2.28
N ARG A 86 -7.34 13.03 -1.32
CA ARG A 86 -7.92 13.17 0.04
C ARG A 86 -7.28 14.35 0.78
N VAL A 87 -5.97 14.55 0.66
CA VAL A 87 -5.29 15.75 1.18
C VAL A 87 -5.75 17.01 0.46
N PHE A 88 -5.88 16.97 -0.87
CA PHE A 88 -6.39 18.09 -1.67
C PHE A 88 -7.79 18.55 -1.22
N LYS A 89 -8.68 17.59 -0.92
CA LYS A 89 -10.03 17.82 -0.38
C LYS A 89 -10.05 18.26 1.10
N GLY A 90 -8.90 18.25 1.79
CA GLY A 90 -8.80 18.60 3.21
C GLY A 90 -9.21 17.49 4.18
N TRP A 91 -9.37 16.24 3.72
CA TRP A 91 -9.73 15.11 4.59
C TRP A 91 -8.55 14.60 5.42
N PHE A 92 -7.33 14.87 4.97
CA PHE A 92 -6.09 14.53 5.67
C PHE A 92 -5.20 15.77 5.80
N PRO A 93 -4.38 15.84 6.85
CA PRO A 93 -3.48 16.98 7.06
C PRO A 93 -2.48 17.09 5.91
N MET A 94 -2.44 18.27 5.32
CA MET A 94 -1.46 18.63 4.30
C MET A 94 -0.10 18.88 4.95
N ASN A 95 0.99 18.40 4.33
CA ASN A 95 2.33 18.80 4.73
C ASN A 95 2.55 20.28 4.40
N PRO A 96 2.88 21.15 5.38
CA PRO A 96 3.11 22.58 5.14
C PRO A 96 4.19 22.85 4.08
N LYS A 97 5.21 21.98 3.98
CA LYS A 97 6.28 22.08 2.96
C LYS A 97 5.79 21.86 1.52
N ARG A 98 4.55 21.40 1.35
CA ARG A 98 3.92 21.13 0.05
C ARG A 98 2.70 22.02 -0.21
N ALA A 99 2.47 23.07 0.59
CA ALA A 99 1.32 23.96 0.43
C ALA A 99 1.23 24.54 -0.99
N ASP A 100 2.33 25.07 -1.52
CA ASP A 100 2.43 25.66 -2.85
C ASP A 100 1.98 24.70 -3.97
N TYR A 101 2.27 23.40 -3.83
CA TYR A 101 1.85 22.37 -4.79
C TYR A 101 0.32 22.26 -4.86
N TYR A 102 -0.35 22.21 -3.71
CA TYR A 102 -1.81 22.09 -3.67
C TYR A 102 -2.49 23.41 -4.04
N GLU A 103 -1.91 24.57 -3.69
CA GLU A 103 -2.43 25.87 -4.14
C GLU A 103 -2.37 26.02 -5.66
N THR A 104 -1.22 25.69 -6.26
CA THR A 104 -1.07 25.67 -7.72
C THR A 104 -2.11 24.74 -8.37
N LYS A 105 -2.32 23.55 -7.80
CA LYS A 105 -3.30 22.58 -8.28
C LYS A 105 -4.75 23.09 -8.15
N ARG A 106 -5.08 23.83 -7.08
CA ARG A 106 -6.41 24.48 -6.90
C ARG A 106 -6.64 25.56 -7.94
N ASN A 107 -5.67 26.45 -8.13
CA ASN A 107 -5.77 27.56 -9.07
C ASN A 107 -5.97 27.06 -10.51
N ALA A 108 -5.28 25.99 -10.91
CA ALA A 108 -5.42 25.37 -12.22
C ALA A 108 -6.80 24.73 -12.48
N ILE A 109 -7.53 24.38 -11.41
CA ILE A 109 -8.91 23.85 -11.50
C ILE A 109 -9.91 25.00 -11.52
N SER A 110 -9.71 26.04 -10.71
CA SER A 110 -10.59 27.22 -10.68
C SER A 110 -10.53 28.08 -11.95
N SER A 111 -9.47 27.97 -12.74
CA SER A 111 -9.32 28.66 -14.03
C SER A 111 -9.92 27.90 -15.23
N LYS A 112 -10.50 26.71 -15.00
CA LYS A 112 -11.19 25.91 -16.02
C LYS A 112 -12.70 25.99 -15.81
#